data_AF-A0ABD1DQ84-F1
#
_entry.id   AF-A0ABD1DQ84-F1
#
_cell.length_a   1.000
_cell.length_b   1.000
_cell.length_c   1.000
_cell.angle_alpha   90.00
_cell.angle_beta   90.00
_cell.angle_gamma   90.00
#
_symmetry.space_group_name_H-M   'P 1'
#
loop_
_entity.id
_entity.type
_entity.pdbx_description
1 polymer ?
#
loop_
_entity_poly.entity_id
_entity_poly.type
_entity_poly.pdbx_seq_one_letter_code
_entity_poly.pdbx_strand_id
1 'polypeptide(L)'
;MYLWFDEKGKKTRVAAPQYIDYVMTFTQKTVSDESIFPTKYANEFPSSFESIARKILRLLFHVIAHLYAAHFREVALLGLHAHLNLTFAHLTALHR
;
A
#
# COMPACT_ATOMS: atom_id res chain seq x y z
N MET A 1 4.35 15.23 1.12
CA MET A 1 3.08 14.80 0.49
C MET A 1 3.41 14.01 -0.77
N TYR A 2 2.97 12.75 -0.87
CA TYR A 2 3.28 11.90 -2.02
C TYR A 2 2.40 12.26 -3.23
N LEU A 3 2.93 12.05 -4.44
CA LEU A 3 2.20 12.24 -5.69
C LEU A 3 1.51 10.93 -6.08
N TRP A 4 0.24 11.01 -6.49
CA TRP A 4 -0.46 9.87 -7.07
C TRP A 4 -0.20 9.78 -8.57
N PHE A 5 -0.04 8.56 -9.08
CA PHE A 5 0.04 8.26 -10.49
C PHE A 5 -1.19 7.45 -10.86
N ASP A 6 -2.03 7.97 -11.74
CA ASP A 6 -3.16 7.21 -12.27
C ASP A 6 -2.69 6.10 -13.22
N GLU A 7 -3.63 5.25 -13.65
CA GLU A 7 -3.37 4.15 -14.59
C GLU A 7 -2.86 4.63 -15.96
N LYS A 8 -3.04 5.92 -16.28
CA LYS A 8 -2.58 6.57 -17.51
C LYS A 8 -1.21 7.25 -17.32
N GLY A 9 -0.59 7.10 -16.15
CA GLY A 9 0.72 7.68 -15.82
C GLY A 9 0.69 9.17 -15.46
N LYS A 10 -0.49 9.78 -15.33
CA LYS A 10 -0.64 11.19 -14.99
C LYS A 10 -0.37 11.41 -13.50
N LYS A 11 0.58 12.30 -13.21
CA LYS A 11 0.89 12.75 -11.85
C LYS A 11 -0.18 13.72 -11.37
N THR A 12 -0.78 13.43 -10.22
CA THR A 12 -1.78 14.29 -9.60
C THR A 12 -1.42 14.55 -8.14
N ARG A 13 -1.52 15.82 -7.71
CA ARG A 13 -1.46 16.20 -6.30
C ARG A 13 -2.87 16.09 -5.72
N VAL A 14 -2.99 15.35 -4.62
CA VAL A 14 -4.24 15.16 -3.89
C VAL A 14 -4.01 15.36 -2.40
N ALA A 15 -5.09 15.60 -1.65
CA ALA A 15 -5.06 15.63 -0.19
C ALA A 15 -4.70 14.25 0.39
N ALA A 16 -4.21 14.23 1.63
CA ALA A 16 -3.70 13.01 2.28
C ALA A 16 -4.78 11.93 2.39
N PRO A 17 -6.01 12.23 2.88
CA PRO A 17 -7.08 11.23 2.90
C PRO A 17 -7.41 10.68 1.51
N GLN A 18 -7.42 11.53 0.49
CA GLN A 18 -7.68 11.10 -0.89
C GLN A 18 -6.55 10.25 -1.48
N TYR A 19 -5.29 10.56 -1.15
CA TYR A 19 -4.15 9.73 -1.52
C TYR A 19 -4.26 8.34 -0.90
N ILE A 20 -4.59 8.27 0.38
CA ILE A 20 -4.76 6.99 1.11
C ILE A 20 -5.89 6.19 0.47
N ASP A 21 -7.03 6.82 0.18
CA ASP A 21 -8.16 6.17 -0.50
C ASP A 21 -7.77 5.57 -1.86
N TYR A 22 -7.01 6.31 -2.67
CA TYR A 22 -6.49 5.80 -3.94
C TYR A 22 -5.52 4.63 -3.77
N VAL A 23 -4.63 4.69 -2.79
CA VAL A 23 -3.71 3.58 -2.46
C VAL A 23 -4.49 2.33 -2.05
N MET A 24 -5.46 2.47 -1.15
CA MET A 24 -6.25 1.34 -0.65
C MET A 24 -7.12 0.76 -1.75
N THR A 25 -7.78 1.60 -2.54
CA THR A 25 -8.61 1.19 -3.69
C THR A 25 -7.78 0.47 -4.75
N PHE A 26 -6.61 1.01 -5.12
CA PHE A 26 -5.71 0.36 -6.07
C PHE A 26 -5.25 -0.99 -5.55
N THR A 27 -4.81 -1.06 -4.30
CA THR A 27 -4.35 -2.30 -3.66
C THR A 27 -5.45 -3.36 -3.68
N GLN A 28 -6.67 -3.01 -3.25
CA GLN A 28 -7.80 -3.94 -3.24
C GLN A 28 -8.12 -4.45 -4.64
N LYS A 29 -8.20 -3.54 -5.63
CA LYS A 29 -8.47 -3.92 -7.03
C LYS A 29 -7.41 -4.89 -7.56
N THR A 30 -6.15 -4.59 -7.33
CA THR A 30 -5.04 -5.43 -7.81
C THR A 30 -5.01 -6.80 -7.13
N VAL A 31 -5.23 -6.87 -5.82
CA VAL A 31 -5.27 -8.14 -5.08
C VAL A 31 -6.49 -8.99 -5.43
N SER A 32 -7.61 -8.35 -5.80
CA SER A 32 -8.84 -9.05 -6.21
C SER A 32 -8.84 -9.49 -7.68
N ASP A 33 -7.84 -9.07 -8.46
CA ASP A 33 -7.74 -9.42 -9.87
C ASP A 33 -7.10 -10.81 -10.01
N GLU A 34 -7.90 -11.81 -10.39
CA GLU A 34 -7.44 -13.20 -10.55
C GLU A 34 -6.39 -13.37 -11.66
N SER A 35 -6.22 -12.40 -12.55
CA SER A 35 -5.13 -12.41 -13.55
C SER A 35 -3.78 -12.02 -12.94
N ILE A 36 -3.79 -11.32 -11.80
CA ILE A 36 -2.60 -10.86 -11.07
C ILE A 36 -2.34 -11.73 -9.85
N PHE A 37 -3.39 -12.05 -9.10
CA PHE A 37 -3.38 -12.92 -7.91
C PHE A 37 -4.31 -14.11 -8.16
N PRO A 38 -3.85 -15.16 -8.87
CA PRO A 38 -4.69 -16.29 -9.18
C PRO A 38 -5.13 -17.06 -7.94
N THR A 39 -6.42 -17.36 -7.84
CA THR A 39 -7.04 -18.07 -6.71
C THR A 39 -7.23 -19.56 -6.98
N LYS A 40 -7.14 -19.99 -8.24
CA LYS A 40 -7.39 -21.36 -8.69
C LYS A 40 -6.08 -22.12 -8.85
N TYR A 41 -6.08 -23.35 -8.33
CA TYR A 41 -5.01 -24.31 -8.55
C TYR A 41 -4.85 -24.56 -10.06
N ALA A 42 -3.60 -24.48 -10.57
CA ALA A 42 -3.18 -24.52 -11.98
C ALA A 42 -3.01 -23.18 -12.71
N ASN A 43 -3.40 -22.04 -12.13
CA ASN A 43 -3.06 -20.74 -12.71
C ASN A 43 -1.69 -20.25 -12.20
N GLU A 44 -0.82 -19.86 -13.11
CA GLU A 44 0.48 -19.29 -12.79
C GLU A 44 0.38 -17.77 -12.56
N PHE A 45 1.25 -17.24 -11.69
CA PHE A 45 1.38 -15.79 -11.53
C PHE A 45 1.94 -15.16 -12.82
N PRO A 46 1.49 -13.95 -13.19
CA PRO A 46 2.04 -13.28 -14.35
C PRO A 46 3.50 -12.90 -14.12
N SER A 47 4.29 -12.78 -15.19
CA SER A 47 5.70 -12.33 -15.12
C SER A 47 5.86 -10.93 -14.50
N SER A 48 4.80 -10.12 -14.51
CA SER A 48 4.75 -8.79 -13.88
C SER A 48 4.41 -8.81 -12.40
N PHE A 49 4.05 -9.96 -11.82
CA PHE A 49 3.56 -10.10 -10.45
C PHE A 49 4.50 -9.44 -9.45
N GLU A 50 5.79 -9.74 -9.51
CA GLU A 50 6.78 -9.21 -8.58
C GLU A 50 6.86 -7.67 -8.63
N SER A 51 6.84 -7.09 -9.84
CA SER A 51 6.83 -5.64 -10.03
C SER A 51 5.57 -5.00 -9.44
N ILE A 52 4.42 -5.66 -9.61
CA ILE A 52 3.14 -5.22 -9.08
C ILE A 52 3.12 -5.32 -7.55
N ALA A 53 3.57 -6.43 -6.97
CA ALA A 53 3.67 -6.63 -5.52
C ALA A 53 4.60 -5.59 -4.88
N ARG A 54 5.78 -5.34 -5.47
CA ARG A 54 6.69 -4.28 -5.02
C ARG A 54 6.05 -2.90 -5.10
N LYS A 55 5.22 -2.62 -6.13
CA LYS A 55 4.47 -1.36 -6.23
C LYS A 55 3.47 -1.24 -5.08
N ILE A 56 2.69 -2.27 -4.78
CA ILE A 56 1.75 -2.29 -3.66
C ILE A 56 2.47 -2.03 -2.33
N LEU A 57 3.55 -2.76 -2.05
CA LEU A 57 4.34 -2.61 -0.83
C LEU A 57 4.84 -1.17 -0.64
N ARG A 58 5.36 -0.54 -1.71
CA ARG A 58 5.80 0.87 -1.67
C ARG A 58 4.65 1.83 -1.37
N LEU A 59 3.47 1.62 -1.98
CA LEU A 59 2.32 2.47 -1.74
C LEU A 59 1.80 2.34 -0.29
N LEU A 60 1.74 1.11 0.24
CA LEU A 60 1.37 0.87 1.64
C LEU A 60 2.40 1.51 2.60
N PHE A 61 3.68 1.47 2.27
CA PHE A 61 4.72 2.15 3.04
C PHE A 61 4.49 3.66 3.13
N HIS A 62 4.05 4.31 2.03
CA HIS A 62 3.72 5.74 2.07
C HIS A 62 2.60 6.06 3.07
N VAL A 63 1.59 5.20 3.18
CA VAL A 63 0.48 5.34 4.14
C VAL A 63 1.01 5.24 5.57
N ILE A 64 1.80 4.20 5.86
CA ILE A 64 2.41 4.02 7.19
C ILE A 64 3.33 5.19 7.54
N ALA A 65 4.17 5.64 6.62
CA ALA A 65 5.04 6.79 6.83
C ALA A 65 4.25 8.07 7.13
N HIS A 66 3.09 8.26 6.49
CA HIS A 66 2.21 9.39 6.78
C HIS A 66 1.60 9.29 8.19
N LEU A 67 1.18 8.09 8.61
CA LEU A 67 0.69 7.86 9.97
C LEU A 67 1.74 8.21 11.03
N TYR A 68 3.00 7.81 10.84
CA TYR A 68 4.08 8.21 11.74
C TYR A 68 4.35 9.71 11.75
N ALA A 69 4.36 10.35 10.58
CA ALA A 69 4.74 11.75 10.48
C ALA A 69 3.64 12.71 10.96
N ALA A 70 2.37 12.39 10.72
CA ALA A 70 1.25 13.33 10.91
C ALA A 70 0.23 12.88 11.97
N HIS A 71 0.13 11.58 12.28
CA HIS A 71 -0.93 11.02 13.13
C HIS A 71 -0.43 10.12 14.26
N PHE A 72 0.87 10.17 14.58
CA PHE A 72 1.44 9.30 15.59
C PHE A 72 0.88 9.58 16.99
N ARG A 73 0.60 10.85 17.29
CA ARG A 73 0.03 11.25 18.59
C ARG A 73 -1.34 10.61 18.80
N GLU A 74 -2.21 10.67 17.80
CA GLU A 74 -3.54 10.09 17.79
C GLU A 74 -3.48 8.56 17.90
N VAL A 75 -2.58 7.92 17.13
CA VAL A 75 -2.33 6.48 17.20
C VAL A 75 -1.83 6.05 18.58
N ALA A 76 -0.97 6.84 19.21
CA ALA A 76 -0.48 6.59 20.57
C ALA A 76 -1.59 6.74 21.62
N LEU A 77 -2.43 7.78 21.51
CA LEU A 77 -3.59 8.01 22.39
C LEU A 77 -4.60 6.86 22.34
N LEU A 78 -4.77 6.23 21.17
CA LEU A 78 -5.62 5.05 21.00
C LEU A 78 -4.94 3.74 21.45
N GLY A 79 -3.68 3.78 21.92
CA GLY A 79 -2.93 2.58 22.29
C GLY A 79 -2.50 1.70 21.10
N LEU A 80 -2.56 2.22 19.87
CA LEU A 80 -2.34 1.46 18.62
C LEU A 80 -0.89 1.50 18.12
N HIS A 81 0.00 2.24 18.78
CA HIS A 81 1.40 2.41 18.36
C HIS A 81 2.17 1.10 18.20
N ALA A 82 1.92 0.10 19.06
CA ALA A 82 2.54 -1.23 18.93
C ALA A 82 2.14 -1.94 17.62
N HIS A 83 0.86 -1.83 17.23
CA HIS A 83 0.36 -2.39 15.98
C HIS A 83 0.96 -1.68 14.75
N LEU A 84 1.12 -0.36 14.83
CA LEU A 84 1.77 0.43 13.78
C LEU A 84 3.25 0.02 13.63
N ASN A 85 3.97 -0.17 14.74
CA ASN A 85 5.37 -0.63 14.75
C ASN A 85 5.52 -2.03 14.15
N LEU A 86 4.65 -2.96 14.53
CA LEU A 86 4.67 -4.33 14.01
C LEU A 86 4.40 -4.35 12.49
N THR A 87 3.38 -3.62 12.06
CA THR A 87 3.02 -3.51 10.64
C THR A 87 4.17 -2.92 9.82
N PHE A 88 4.82 -1.88 10.35
CA PHE A 88 6.00 -1.28 9.73
C PHE A 88 7.16 -2.29 9.62
N ALA A 89 7.48 -3.00 10.70
CA ALA A 89 8.55 -4.00 10.70
C ALA A 89 8.30 -5.09 9.65
N HIS A 90 7.08 -5.61 9.57
CA HIS A 90 6.69 -6.63 8.58
C HIS A 90 6.79 -6.11 7.14
N LEU A 91 6.28 -4.91 6.85
CA LEU A 91 6.39 -4.31 5.52
C LEU A 91 7.85 -4.08 5.12
N THR A 92 8.69 -3.67 6.07
CA THR A 92 10.12 -3.43 5.81
C THR A 92 10.87 -4.74 5.53
N ALA A 93 10.49 -5.83 6.19
CA ALA A 93 11.03 -7.16 5.92
C ALA A 93 10.62 -7.69 4.54
N LEU A 94 9.36 -7.46 4.12
CA LEU A 94 8.83 -7.86 2.80
C LEU A 94 9.38 -7.03 1.63
N HIS A 95 9.85 -5.81 1.89
CA HIS A 95 10.42 -4.94 0.86
C HIS A 95 11.90 -5.26 0.55
N ARG A 96 12.58 -6.04 1.41
CA ARG A 96 13.96 -6.50 1.17
C ARG A 96 14.00 -7.54 0.05
#